data_AF-A0A948VLV7-F1
#
_entry.id   AF-A0A948VLV7-F1
#
_cell.length_a   1.000
_cell.length_b   1.000
_cell.length_c   1.000
_cell.angle_alpha   90.00
_cell.angle_beta   90.00
_cell.angle_gamma   90.00
#
_symmetry.space_group_name_H-M   'P 1'
#
loop_
_entity.id
_entity.type
_entity.pdbx_description
1 polymer ?
#
loop_
_entity_poly.entity_id
_entity_poly.type
_entity_poly.pdbx_seq_one_letter_code
_entity_poly.pdbx_strand_id
1 'polypeptide(L)'
;PERYDVVALRRLMHGEGGYFAEALYQQRPSSVTGKGRIHYAFDSDNISEEVASWRKPMVVRGRWVGDPEIWVGMDFNVNPMSAVICRKVADQLHQFDEIEIEDSGTEEMCQEIERRYPGSVINVCPDPSGKARKTSAVVGRTDFTIISGPKAKGGHEFKLYAPAAAPPRADRYNNINVLCGESGYAPRYFVHPRCKRTIKCLLRYSYKPNTSIPEDNAGLDHMPAALGYLVSWLFPVRGDTKLKDLRRRM
;
A
#
# COMPACT_ATOMS: atom_id res chain seq x y z
N PRO A 1 3.02 34.46 -4.45
CA PRO A 1 2.32 35.45 -5.31
C PRO A 1 1.91 34.81 -6.63
N GLU A 2 0.60 34.59 -6.78
CA GLU A 2 -0.18 34.34 -8.00
C GLU A 2 0.31 33.21 -8.93
N ARG A 3 -0.26 32.01 -8.72
CA ARG A 3 0.01 30.82 -9.56
C ARG A 3 -1.22 30.06 -10.04
N TYR A 4 -2.41 30.67 -10.05
CA TYR A 4 -3.62 29.96 -10.47
C TYR A 4 -4.52 30.85 -11.33
N ASP A 5 -4.88 30.32 -12.51
CA ASP A 5 -5.87 30.89 -13.42
C ASP A 5 -7.27 30.67 -12.82
N VAL A 6 -7.76 31.73 -12.18
CA VAL A 6 -9.05 31.77 -11.47
C VAL A 6 -10.25 31.58 -12.42
N VAL A 7 -10.06 31.80 -13.73
CA VAL A 7 -11.10 31.64 -14.76
C VAL A 7 -11.26 30.17 -15.16
N ALA A 8 -10.16 29.41 -15.19
CA ALA A 8 -10.20 27.95 -15.36
C ALA A 8 -10.91 27.25 -14.19
N LEU A 9 -10.69 27.74 -12.96
CA LEU A 9 -11.37 27.28 -11.75
C LEU A 9 -12.89 27.49 -11.81
N ARG A 10 -13.35 28.66 -12.30
CA ARG A 10 -14.80 28.94 -12.45
C ARG A 10 -15.49 28.07 -13.49
N ARG A 11 -14.80 27.67 -14.56
CA ARG A 11 -15.37 26.78 -15.59
C ARG A 11 -15.59 25.35 -15.08
N LEU A 12 -14.79 24.90 -14.10
CA LEU A 12 -14.95 23.60 -13.45
C LEU A 12 -16.11 23.58 -12.44
N MET A 13 -16.42 24.71 -11.80
CA MET A 13 -17.50 24.78 -10.79
C MET A 13 -18.91 24.88 -11.37
N HIS A 14 -19.06 25.25 -12.65
CA HIS A 14 -20.39 25.43 -13.28
C HIS A 14 -20.75 24.34 -14.29
N GLY A 15 -19.89 23.34 -14.48
CA GLY A 15 -20.20 22.16 -15.30
C GLY A 15 -21.06 21.19 -14.49
N GLU A 16 -22.32 21.04 -14.88
CA GLU A 16 -23.30 20.15 -14.26
C GLU A 16 -22.73 18.72 -14.09
N GLY A 17 -22.56 18.30 -12.84
CA GLY A 17 -22.12 16.95 -12.45
C GLY A 17 -20.70 16.87 -11.88
N GLY A 18 -20.50 17.29 -10.62
CA GLY A 18 -19.17 17.19 -9.99
C GLY A 18 -19.17 17.40 -8.48
N TYR A 19 -19.19 16.30 -7.72
CA TYR A 19 -19.02 16.29 -6.25
C TYR A 19 -17.69 15.63 -5.79
N PHE A 20 -16.65 15.59 -6.63
CA PHE A 20 -15.51 14.68 -6.36
C PHE A 20 -14.10 15.28 -6.33
N ALA A 21 -13.90 16.60 -6.33
CA ALA A 21 -12.54 17.14 -6.38
C ALA A 21 -12.20 18.29 -5.41
N GLU A 22 -13.12 18.73 -4.54
CA GLU A 22 -12.92 19.97 -3.78
C GLU A 22 -12.41 19.83 -2.33
N ALA A 23 -12.07 18.63 -1.85
CA ALA A 23 -11.52 18.47 -0.49
C ALA A 23 -10.08 17.92 -0.43
N LEU A 24 -9.39 17.74 -1.56
CA LEU A 24 -8.09 17.06 -1.57
C LEU A 24 -6.86 17.92 -1.21
N TYR A 25 -7.01 19.22 -0.92
CA TYR A 25 -5.83 20.06 -0.61
C TYR A 25 -6.03 21.14 0.46
N GLN A 26 -6.95 20.91 1.41
CA GLN A 26 -6.95 21.65 2.67
C GLN A 26 -7.16 20.73 3.86
N GLN A 27 -6.13 19.97 4.21
CA GLN A 27 -6.01 19.50 5.58
C GLN A 27 -4.93 20.30 6.29
N ARG A 28 -5.39 21.45 6.79
CA ARG A 28 -4.92 21.92 8.10
C ARG A 28 -5.10 20.75 9.08
N PRO A 29 -4.16 20.48 10.00
CA PRO A 29 -4.51 19.70 11.17
C PRO A 29 -5.65 20.43 11.88
N SER A 30 -6.86 19.88 11.81
CA SER A 30 -7.88 20.12 12.82
C SER A 30 -7.22 19.78 14.15
N SER A 31 -7.14 20.76 15.03
CA SER A 31 -6.60 20.63 16.37
C SER A 31 -7.05 19.32 17.03
N VAL A 32 -6.07 18.44 17.27
CA VAL A 32 -6.03 17.42 18.32
C VAL A 32 -7.19 16.42 18.38
N THR A 33 -6.94 15.21 17.86
CA THR A 33 -7.44 13.97 18.47
C THR A 33 -6.33 12.91 18.45
N GLY A 34 -5.72 12.68 19.63
CA GLY A 34 -4.79 11.57 19.89
C GLY A 34 -3.30 11.79 19.61
N LYS A 35 -2.59 12.51 20.49
CA LYS A 35 -1.11 12.45 20.72
C LYS A 35 -0.20 12.17 19.50
N GLY A 36 -0.38 12.82 18.36
CA GLY A 36 0.59 12.71 17.26
C GLY A 36 0.69 11.32 16.59
N ARG A 37 -0.40 10.55 16.52
CA ARG A 37 -0.46 9.30 15.73
C ARG A 37 -0.33 9.60 14.23
N ILE A 38 0.46 8.80 13.51
CA ILE A 38 0.70 8.95 12.06
C ILE A 38 -0.54 8.56 11.25
N HIS A 39 -1.12 7.40 11.56
CA HIS A 39 -2.33 6.90 10.90
C HIS A 39 -3.58 7.28 11.68
N TYR A 40 -3.82 8.58 11.80
CA TYR A 40 -4.91 9.10 12.65
C TYR A 40 -6.30 8.74 12.15
N ALA A 41 -6.49 8.51 10.85
CA ALA A 41 -7.78 8.14 10.27
C ALA A 41 -8.13 6.64 10.44
N PHE A 42 -7.18 5.81 10.89
CA PHE A 42 -7.45 4.39 11.11
C PHE A 42 -8.12 4.14 12.47
N ASP A 43 -9.26 3.46 12.46
CA ASP A 43 -10.03 3.12 13.67
C ASP A 43 -10.81 1.79 13.52
N SER A 44 -11.83 1.58 14.36
CA SER A 44 -12.64 0.36 14.35
C SER A 44 -13.43 0.14 13.07
N ASP A 45 -13.78 1.20 12.33
CA ASP A 45 -14.58 1.09 11.11
C ASP A 45 -13.77 0.46 9.97
N ASN A 46 -12.44 0.47 10.09
CA ASN A 46 -11.54 -0.23 9.18
C ASN A 46 -11.35 -1.72 9.54
N ILE A 47 -11.89 -2.22 10.65
CA ILE A 47 -11.67 -3.60 11.12
C ILE A 47 -12.93 -4.43 10.87
N SER A 48 -12.86 -5.45 10.01
CA SER A 48 -14.05 -6.24 9.64
C SER A 48 -13.73 -7.72 9.40
N GLU A 49 -14.62 -8.61 9.87
CA GLU A 49 -14.61 -10.04 9.55
C GLU A 49 -15.10 -10.31 8.11
N GLU A 50 -15.75 -9.33 7.47
CA GLU A 50 -16.29 -9.43 6.10
C GLU A 50 -15.25 -9.08 5.02
N VAL A 51 -14.00 -8.83 5.42
CA VAL A 51 -12.90 -8.61 4.48
C VAL A 51 -12.81 -9.77 3.50
N ALA A 52 -12.87 -9.44 2.23
CA ALA A 52 -12.75 -10.40 1.13
C ALA A 52 -11.45 -11.21 1.27
N SER A 53 -11.60 -12.49 1.61
CA SER A 53 -10.49 -13.40 1.89
C SER A 53 -10.02 -14.16 0.64
N TRP A 54 -8.85 -14.78 0.75
CA TRP A 54 -8.37 -15.69 -0.27
C TRP A 54 -9.21 -16.96 -0.32
N ARG A 55 -9.52 -17.40 -1.54
CA ARG A 55 -10.12 -18.70 -1.83
C ARG A 55 -9.22 -19.42 -2.82
N LYS A 56 -8.92 -20.70 -2.54
CA LYS A 56 -8.05 -21.50 -3.40
C LYS A 56 -8.57 -21.48 -4.84
N PRO A 57 -7.76 -21.03 -5.82
CA PRO A 57 -8.17 -21.09 -7.22
C PRO A 57 -8.45 -22.52 -7.65
N MET A 58 -9.51 -22.68 -8.45
CA MET A 58 -9.88 -23.95 -9.07
C MET A 58 -9.76 -23.84 -10.58
N VAL A 59 -9.45 -24.95 -11.25
CA VAL A 59 -9.56 -25.02 -12.72
C VAL A 59 -10.82 -25.81 -13.04
N VAL A 60 -11.81 -25.17 -13.66
CA VAL A 60 -13.03 -25.81 -14.13
C VAL A 60 -13.09 -25.68 -15.64
N ARG A 61 -13.10 -26.81 -16.35
CA ARG A 61 -13.11 -26.87 -17.83
C ARG A 61 -12.01 -26.02 -18.48
N GLY A 62 -10.80 -26.08 -17.93
CA GLY A 62 -9.63 -25.33 -18.44
C GLY A 62 -9.66 -23.83 -18.16
N ARG A 63 -10.60 -23.33 -17.35
CA ARG A 63 -10.64 -21.93 -16.91
C ARG A 63 -10.40 -21.83 -15.42
N TRP A 64 -9.61 -20.85 -15.00
CA TRP A 64 -9.47 -20.48 -13.61
C TRP A 64 -10.80 -19.94 -13.09
N VAL A 65 -11.27 -20.51 -11.98
CA VAL A 65 -12.47 -20.14 -11.24
C VAL A 65 -12.05 -19.76 -9.84
N GLY A 66 -12.59 -18.64 -9.36
CA GLY A 66 -12.09 -17.94 -8.18
C GLY A 66 -10.92 -17.08 -8.61
N ASP A 67 -11.20 -15.80 -8.89
CA ASP A 67 -10.19 -14.84 -9.31
C ASP A 67 -9.14 -14.73 -8.19
N PRO A 68 -7.93 -15.29 -8.35
CA PRO A 68 -7.04 -15.58 -7.22
C PRO A 68 -5.95 -14.51 -7.08
N GLU A 69 -6.19 -13.32 -7.64
CA GLU A 69 -5.23 -12.25 -7.59
C GLU A 69 -5.05 -11.75 -6.15
N ILE A 70 -3.82 -11.83 -5.68
CA ILE A 70 -3.40 -11.25 -4.41
C ILE A 70 -2.42 -10.12 -4.64
N TRP A 71 -2.54 -9.10 -3.82
CA TRP A 71 -1.68 -7.93 -3.82
C TRP A 71 -0.88 -7.91 -2.53
N VAL A 72 0.44 -7.82 -2.65
CA VAL A 72 1.38 -7.92 -1.55
C VAL A 72 2.12 -6.60 -1.42
N GLY A 73 1.95 -5.90 -0.31
CA GLY A 73 2.87 -4.83 0.08
C GLY A 73 4.05 -5.44 0.83
N MET A 74 5.28 -5.07 0.52
CA MET A 74 6.47 -5.71 1.10
C MET A 74 7.54 -4.70 1.51
N ASP A 75 8.02 -4.80 2.75
CA ASP A 75 9.13 -4.00 3.30
C ASP A 75 10.35 -4.91 3.51
N PHE A 76 11.49 -4.58 2.89
CA PHE A 76 12.71 -5.42 2.88
C PHE A 76 13.54 -5.34 4.17
N ASN A 77 12.88 -5.14 5.31
CA ASN A 77 13.56 -5.17 6.58
C ASN A 77 14.03 -6.60 6.91
N VAL A 78 15.18 -6.75 7.56
CA VAL A 78 15.73 -8.08 7.89
C VAL A 78 15.04 -8.67 9.12
N ASN A 79 14.65 -7.81 10.08
CA ASN A 79 14.04 -8.24 11.32
C ASN A 79 12.96 -7.24 11.82
N PRO A 80 11.66 -7.55 11.62
CA PRO A 80 11.11 -8.61 10.79
C PRO A 80 10.98 -8.20 9.32
N MET A 81 11.20 -9.16 8.42
CA MET A 81 10.75 -9.09 7.02
C MET A 81 9.22 -9.09 7.00
N SER A 82 8.63 -8.03 6.45
CA SER A 82 7.20 -7.72 6.65
C SER A 82 6.44 -7.65 5.34
N ALA A 83 5.28 -8.31 5.28
CA ALA A 83 4.38 -8.24 4.14
C ALA A 83 2.91 -8.15 4.56
N VAL A 84 2.15 -7.29 3.88
CA VAL A 84 0.68 -7.23 3.99
C VAL A 84 0.06 -7.93 2.80
N ILE A 85 -0.94 -8.80 3.04
CA ILE A 85 -1.60 -9.57 1.98
C ILE A 85 -3.02 -9.07 1.80
N CYS A 86 -3.27 -8.53 0.62
CA CYS A 86 -4.49 -7.81 0.31
C CYS A 86 -5.16 -8.33 -0.96
N ARG A 87 -6.45 -8.01 -1.06
CA ARG A 87 -7.24 -8.09 -2.27
C ARG A 87 -7.75 -6.71 -2.63
N LYS A 88 -7.66 -6.33 -3.90
CA LYS A 88 -8.31 -5.14 -4.41
C LYS A 88 -9.74 -5.50 -4.83
N VAL A 89 -10.74 -4.85 -4.24
CA VAL A 89 -12.16 -5.08 -4.54
C VAL A 89 -12.73 -3.76 -5.03
N ALA A 90 -12.93 -3.62 -6.34
CA ALA A 90 -13.28 -2.35 -6.96
C ALA A 90 -12.32 -1.21 -6.54
N ASP A 91 -12.80 -0.22 -5.79
CA ASP A 91 -12.03 0.91 -5.24
C ASP A 91 -11.61 0.72 -3.78
N GLN A 92 -11.84 -0.46 -3.20
CA GLN A 92 -11.46 -0.84 -1.84
C GLN A 92 -10.22 -1.73 -1.82
N LEU A 93 -9.54 -1.72 -0.67
CA LEU A 93 -8.40 -2.56 -0.34
C LEU A 93 -8.71 -3.39 0.91
N HIS A 94 -8.74 -4.71 0.73
CA HIS A 94 -9.13 -5.68 1.75
C HIS A 94 -7.89 -6.46 2.19
N GLN A 95 -7.33 -6.17 3.35
CA GLN A 95 -6.21 -6.91 3.92
C GLN A 95 -6.70 -8.10 4.74
N PHE A 96 -6.47 -9.31 4.24
CA PHE A 96 -7.00 -10.54 4.85
C PHE A 96 -5.94 -11.38 5.56
N ASP A 97 -4.64 -11.12 5.34
CA ASP A 97 -3.54 -11.79 6.03
C ASP A 97 -2.31 -10.88 6.15
N GLU A 98 -1.36 -11.27 6.98
CA GLU A 98 -0.06 -10.60 7.15
C GLU A 98 1.05 -11.63 7.43
N ILE A 99 2.29 -11.27 7.11
CA ILE A 99 3.47 -12.11 7.32
C ILE A 99 4.58 -11.27 7.94
N GLU A 100 5.07 -11.67 9.12
CA GLU A 100 6.36 -11.26 9.69
C GLU A 100 7.24 -12.49 9.80
N ILE A 101 8.48 -12.39 9.33
CA ILE A 101 9.51 -13.42 9.54
C ILE A 101 10.74 -12.73 10.13
N GLU A 102 11.13 -13.13 11.34
CA GLU A 102 12.32 -12.62 12.02
C GLU A 102 13.59 -13.12 11.31
N ASP A 103 14.63 -12.29 11.27
CA ASP A 103 15.94 -12.59 10.72
C ASP A 103 15.91 -13.26 9.33
N SER A 104 15.05 -12.74 8.46
CA SER A 104 14.69 -13.37 7.19
C SER A 104 15.04 -12.51 5.98
N GLY A 105 14.89 -13.10 4.79
CA GLY A 105 15.15 -12.46 3.52
C GLY A 105 14.06 -12.72 2.47
N THR A 106 14.23 -12.09 1.32
CA THR A 106 13.24 -12.10 0.23
C THR A 106 12.91 -13.51 -0.28
N GLU A 107 13.85 -14.45 -0.23
CA GLU A 107 13.62 -15.84 -0.67
C GLU A 107 12.62 -16.57 0.22
N GLU A 108 12.83 -16.52 1.54
CA GLU A 108 11.95 -17.14 2.53
C GLU A 108 10.57 -16.50 2.50
N MET A 109 10.49 -15.17 2.38
CA MET A 109 9.21 -14.48 2.19
C MET A 109 8.48 -14.95 0.93
N CYS A 110 9.17 -15.09 -0.21
CA CYS A 110 8.55 -15.61 -1.43
C CYS A 110 8.04 -17.06 -1.25
N GLN A 111 8.84 -17.91 -0.62
CA GLN A 111 8.46 -19.30 -0.34
C GLN A 111 7.23 -19.38 0.57
N GLU A 112 7.17 -18.54 1.62
CA GLU A 112 6.04 -18.52 2.53
C GLU A 112 4.76 -18.03 1.84
N ILE A 113 4.85 -17.02 0.98
CA ILE A 113 3.72 -16.55 0.16
C ILE A 113 3.26 -17.67 -0.79
N GLU A 114 4.17 -18.34 -1.50
CA GLU A 114 3.83 -19.46 -2.40
C GLU A 114 3.16 -20.61 -1.66
N ARG A 115 3.66 -20.94 -0.46
CA ARG A 115 3.12 -22.00 0.39
C ARG A 115 1.71 -21.69 0.85
N ARG A 116 1.42 -20.44 1.25
CA ARG A 116 0.08 -20.03 1.71
C ARG A 116 -0.91 -19.84 0.57
N TYR A 117 -0.44 -19.41 -0.61
CA TYR A 117 -1.29 -18.98 -1.73
C TYR A 117 -1.01 -19.74 -3.03
N PRO A 118 -1.02 -21.08 -3.03
CA PRO A 118 -0.68 -21.87 -4.21
C PRO A 118 -1.66 -21.62 -5.37
N GLY A 119 -1.12 -21.47 -6.58
CA GLY A 119 -1.90 -21.23 -7.80
C GLY A 119 -2.46 -19.81 -7.94
N SER A 120 -2.07 -18.89 -7.06
CA SER A 120 -2.51 -17.49 -7.10
C SER A 120 -1.67 -16.66 -8.08
N VAL A 121 -2.26 -15.59 -8.62
CA VAL A 121 -1.51 -14.54 -9.30
C VAL A 121 -1.04 -13.56 -8.24
N ILE A 122 0.28 -13.43 -8.09
CA ILE A 122 0.88 -12.67 -6.98
C ILE A 122 1.47 -11.38 -7.53
N ASN A 123 0.91 -10.25 -7.12
CA ASN A 123 1.40 -8.91 -7.46
C ASN A 123 2.09 -8.32 -6.24
N VAL A 124 3.38 -8.02 -6.35
CA VAL A 124 4.18 -7.49 -5.24
C VAL A 124 4.50 -6.02 -5.48
N CYS A 125 4.18 -5.19 -4.50
CA CYS A 125 4.57 -3.79 -4.38
C CYS A 125 5.62 -3.63 -3.27
N PRO A 126 6.91 -3.87 -3.59
CA PRO A 126 7.97 -3.82 -2.58
C PRO A 126 8.54 -2.40 -2.39
N ASP A 127 9.34 -2.22 -1.34
CA ASP A 127 10.28 -1.11 -1.21
C ASP A 127 11.19 -1.02 -2.46
N PRO A 128 11.23 0.12 -3.18
CA PRO A 128 12.12 0.31 -4.33
C PRO A 128 13.62 0.11 -4.04
N SER A 129 14.05 0.17 -2.78
CA SER A 129 15.45 -0.09 -2.39
C SER A 129 15.94 -1.49 -2.77
N GLY A 130 15.04 -2.47 -2.94
CA GLY A 130 15.38 -3.85 -3.33
C GLY A 130 15.96 -4.02 -4.74
N LYS A 131 16.07 -2.94 -5.53
CA LYS A 131 16.85 -2.90 -6.78
C LYS A 131 18.35 -2.83 -6.52
N ALA A 132 18.75 -2.28 -5.38
CA ALA A 132 20.15 -2.15 -5.02
C ALA A 132 20.73 -3.52 -4.70
N ARG A 133 21.98 -3.73 -5.12
CA ARG A 133 22.74 -4.91 -4.74
C ARG A 133 23.17 -4.77 -3.28
N LYS A 134 22.87 -5.78 -2.47
CA LYS A 134 23.41 -5.91 -1.11
C LYS A 134 24.84 -6.45 -1.21
N THR A 135 25.74 -5.96 -0.35
CA THR A 135 27.16 -6.37 -0.33
C THR A 135 27.35 -7.86 -0.01
N SER A 136 26.40 -8.46 0.70
CA SER A 136 26.35 -9.88 1.04
C SER A 136 25.65 -10.77 0.00
N ALA A 137 25.04 -10.19 -1.03
CA ALA A 137 24.33 -10.96 -2.05
C ALA A 137 25.28 -11.53 -3.10
N VAL A 138 24.94 -12.71 -3.62
CA VAL A 138 25.58 -13.27 -4.82
C VAL A 138 25.56 -12.23 -5.95
N VAL A 139 26.66 -12.11 -6.70
CA VAL A 139 26.80 -11.13 -7.78
C VAL A 139 25.62 -11.24 -8.75
N GLY A 140 24.94 -10.11 -8.98
CA GLY A 140 23.77 -10.02 -9.87
C GLY A 140 22.43 -10.37 -9.23
N ARG A 141 22.40 -10.81 -7.97
CA ARG A 141 21.18 -11.13 -7.23
C ARG A 141 20.76 -9.93 -6.36
N THR A 142 19.57 -9.41 -6.62
CA THR A 142 18.87 -8.38 -5.84
C THR A 142 17.52 -8.92 -5.37
N ASP A 143 16.89 -8.27 -4.37
CA ASP A 143 15.56 -8.65 -3.91
C ASP A 143 14.55 -8.67 -5.07
N PHE A 144 14.67 -7.74 -6.01
CA PHE A 144 13.82 -7.68 -7.20
C PHE A 144 14.03 -8.88 -8.13
N THR A 145 15.27 -9.30 -8.35
CA THR A 145 15.56 -10.49 -9.17
C THR A 145 15.09 -11.78 -8.49
N ILE A 146 15.09 -11.82 -7.16
CA ILE A 146 14.53 -12.96 -6.40
C ILE A 146 13.01 -13.00 -6.59
N ILE A 147 12.32 -11.88 -6.40
CA ILE A 147 10.86 -11.78 -6.58
C ILE A 147 10.47 -12.13 -8.01
N SER A 148 11.18 -11.59 -9.01
CA SER A 148 10.85 -11.79 -10.43
C SER A 148 11.41 -13.09 -11.01
N GLY A 149 12.19 -13.84 -10.22
CA GLY A 149 12.82 -15.07 -10.66
C GLY A 149 11.84 -16.25 -10.76
N PRO A 150 12.28 -17.36 -11.38
CA PRO A 150 11.47 -18.57 -11.52
C PRO A 150 11.03 -19.13 -10.16
N LYS A 151 9.78 -19.58 -10.07
CA LYS A 151 9.23 -20.17 -8.85
C LYS A 151 9.30 -21.69 -8.87
N ALA A 152 9.16 -22.31 -7.69
CA ALA A 152 9.12 -23.76 -7.57
C ALA A 152 7.98 -24.36 -8.43
N LYS A 153 8.08 -25.64 -8.79
CA LYS A 153 7.16 -26.30 -9.76
C LYS A 153 5.68 -26.03 -9.44
N GLY A 154 5.02 -25.29 -10.32
CA GLY A 154 3.60 -24.92 -10.21
C GLY A 154 3.32 -23.50 -9.67
N GLY A 155 4.34 -22.78 -9.22
CA GLY A 155 4.25 -21.36 -8.84
C GLY A 155 4.26 -20.45 -10.06
N HIS A 156 3.40 -19.43 -10.06
CA HIS A 156 3.44 -18.36 -11.04
C HIS A 156 4.56 -17.37 -10.69
N GLU A 157 5.20 -16.78 -11.69
CA GLU A 157 6.10 -15.64 -11.47
C GLU A 157 5.36 -14.53 -10.72
N PHE A 158 6.02 -13.96 -9.72
CA PHE A 158 5.48 -12.80 -9.01
C PHE A 158 5.64 -11.59 -9.91
N LYS A 159 4.55 -10.85 -10.10
CA LYS A 159 4.58 -9.60 -10.86
C LYS A 159 5.04 -8.48 -9.95
N LEU A 160 6.09 -7.79 -10.34
CA LEU A 160 6.69 -6.73 -9.53
C LEU A 160 6.19 -5.35 -9.97
N TYR A 161 5.71 -4.58 -8.99
CA TYR A 161 5.13 -3.25 -9.17
C TYR A 161 5.81 -2.25 -8.23
N ALA A 162 6.96 -1.70 -8.66
CA ALA A 162 7.69 -0.71 -7.90
C ALA A 162 8.10 0.48 -8.76
N PRO A 163 7.90 1.73 -8.28
CA PRO A 163 8.37 2.93 -8.98
C PRO A 163 9.91 2.98 -9.07
N ALA A 164 10.43 3.92 -9.86
CA ALA A 164 11.87 4.15 -9.96
C ALA A 164 12.49 4.50 -8.59
N ALA A 165 11.79 5.31 -7.80
CA ALA A 165 12.17 5.73 -6.45
C ALA A 165 10.99 5.61 -5.49
N ALA A 166 11.27 5.45 -4.20
CA ALA A 166 10.25 5.41 -3.16
C ALA A 166 9.46 6.73 -3.11
N PRO A 167 8.11 6.68 -3.05
CA PRO A 167 7.31 7.86 -2.74
C PRO A 167 7.75 8.47 -1.39
N PRO A 168 7.69 9.80 -1.20
CA PRO A 168 7.97 10.40 0.10
C PRO A 168 7.17 9.75 1.24
N ARG A 169 7.77 9.62 2.43
CA ARG A 169 7.09 8.98 3.59
C ARG A 169 5.75 9.64 3.93
N ALA A 170 5.70 10.97 3.92
CA ALA A 170 4.49 11.73 4.18
C ALA A 170 3.37 11.37 3.19
N ASP A 171 3.69 11.25 1.91
CA ASP A 171 2.71 10.87 0.88
C ASP A 171 2.17 9.46 1.12
N ARG A 172 3.02 8.52 1.53
CA ARG A 172 2.57 7.15 1.87
C ARG A 172 1.62 7.15 3.06
N TYR A 173 1.93 7.92 4.11
CA TYR A 173 1.07 8.05 5.28
C TYR A 173 -0.28 8.66 4.91
N ASN A 174 -0.28 9.72 4.10
CA ASN A 174 -1.48 10.38 3.63
C ASN A 174 -2.33 9.46 2.73
N ASN A 175 -1.71 8.69 1.83
CA ASN A 175 -2.45 7.74 1.01
C ASN A 175 -3.20 6.70 1.88
N ILE A 176 -2.57 6.22 2.97
CA ILE A 176 -3.22 5.32 3.92
C ILE A 176 -4.37 6.03 4.65
N ASN A 177 -4.16 7.24 5.17
CA ASN A 177 -5.21 7.97 5.90
C ASN A 177 -6.44 8.24 5.01
N VAL A 178 -6.24 8.68 3.77
CA VAL A 178 -7.31 8.86 2.78
C VAL A 178 -8.08 7.56 2.54
N LEU A 179 -7.39 6.43 2.47
CA LEU A 179 -8.06 5.13 2.34
C LEU A 179 -8.83 4.73 3.61
N CYS A 180 -8.39 5.17 4.78
CA CYS A 180 -9.05 4.87 6.05
C CYS A 180 -10.31 5.72 6.29
N GLY A 181 -10.62 6.71 5.46
CA GLY A 181 -11.83 7.54 5.61
C GLY A 181 -11.57 8.95 6.15
N GLU A 182 -10.33 9.43 6.04
CA GLU A 182 -9.97 10.81 6.38
C GLU A 182 -10.90 11.83 5.71
N SER A 183 -11.18 12.98 6.36
CA SER A 183 -12.10 14.03 5.85
C SER A 183 -13.57 13.61 5.70
N GLY A 184 -14.02 12.55 6.39
CA GLY A 184 -15.42 12.15 6.42
C GLY A 184 -15.87 11.34 5.19
N TYR A 185 -14.92 10.89 4.37
CA TYR A 185 -15.20 9.92 3.31
C TYR A 185 -15.41 8.53 3.92
N ALA A 186 -16.21 7.70 3.25
CA ALA A 186 -16.34 6.30 3.65
C ALA A 186 -14.98 5.58 3.59
N PRO A 187 -14.65 4.75 4.59
CA PRO A 187 -13.43 3.96 4.56
C PRO A 187 -13.42 3.04 3.34
N ARG A 188 -12.25 2.93 2.71
CA ARG A 188 -11.98 2.03 1.58
C ARG A 188 -10.87 1.03 1.88
N TYR A 189 -10.18 1.18 2.99
CA TYR A 189 -9.30 0.15 3.54
C TYR A 189 -9.98 -0.59 4.68
N PHE A 190 -10.02 -1.92 4.55
CA PHE A 190 -10.54 -2.82 5.56
C PHE A 190 -9.53 -3.93 5.85
N VAL A 191 -9.32 -4.24 7.13
CA VAL A 191 -8.38 -5.25 7.61
C VAL A 191 -9.09 -6.28 8.47
N HIS A 192 -8.79 -7.55 8.23
CA HIS A 192 -9.34 -8.64 9.01
C HIS A 192 -8.73 -8.61 10.43
N PRO A 193 -9.53 -8.82 11.50
CA PRO A 193 -9.04 -8.91 12.88
C PRO A 193 -7.86 -9.87 13.15
N ARG A 194 -7.59 -10.83 12.27
CA ARG A 194 -6.42 -11.71 12.39
C ARG A 194 -5.09 -11.01 12.13
N CYS A 195 -5.11 -9.89 11.40
CA CYS A 195 -3.91 -9.09 11.08
C CYS A 195 -3.53 -8.18 12.27
N LYS A 196 -3.26 -8.81 13.40
CA LYS A 196 -3.06 -8.15 14.70
C LYS A 196 -1.88 -7.19 14.67
N ARG A 197 -0.82 -7.52 13.93
CA ARG A 197 0.37 -6.69 13.84
C ARG A 197 0.08 -5.41 13.09
N THR A 198 -0.55 -5.50 11.92
CA THR A 198 -0.94 -4.35 11.12
C THR A 198 -1.84 -3.42 11.93
N ILE A 199 -2.88 -3.97 12.58
CA ILE A 199 -3.79 -3.20 13.44
C ILE A 199 -3.01 -2.51 14.56
N LYS A 200 -2.13 -3.24 15.27
CA LYS A 200 -1.29 -2.68 16.33
C LYS A 200 -0.39 -1.55 15.83
N CYS A 201 0.24 -1.71 14.66
CA CYS A 201 1.12 -0.72 14.07
C CYS A 201 0.36 0.55 13.66
N LEU A 202 -0.75 0.40 12.93
CA LEU A 202 -1.58 1.54 12.51
C LEU A 202 -2.15 2.32 13.71
N LEU A 203 -2.57 1.62 14.77
CA LEU A 203 -3.11 2.27 15.97
C LEU A 203 -2.06 2.97 16.83
N ARG A 204 -0.79 2.57 16.78
CA ARG A 204 0.24 3.01 17.75
C ARG A 204 1.39 3.79 17.15
N TYR A 205 1.60 3.74 15.83
CA TYR A 205 2.74 4.42 15.21
C TYR A 205 2.56 5.95 15.26
N SER A 206 3.52 6.65 15.87
CA SER A 206 3.43 8.07 16.25
C SER A 206 4.64 8.89 15.80
N TYR A 207 4.46 10.21 15.78
CA TYR A 207 5.53 11.20 15.70
C TYR A 207 6.08 11.51 17.09
N LYS A 208 7.36 11.91 17.14
CA LYS A 208 7.96 12.49 18.35
C LYS A 208 7.19 13.77 18.72
N PRO A 209 7.00 14.06 20.02
CA PRO A 209 6.23 15.20 20.48
C PRO A 209 6.63 16.52 19.81
N ASN A 210 5.65 17.28 19.30
CA ASN A 210 5.83 18.57 18.64
C ASN A 210 6.75 18.56 17.40
N THR A 211 6.87 17.41 16.72
CA THR A 211 7.63 17.29 15.47
C THR A 211 6.86 16.51 14.40
N SER A 212 7.33 16.57 13.16
CA SER A 212 6.92 15.67 12.08
C SER A 212 7.88 14.48 11.88
N ILE A 213 8.69 14.18 12.90
CA ILE A 213 9.69 13.11 12.87
C ILE A 213 9.05 11.87 13.48
N PRO A 214 8.94 10.74 12.76
CA PRO A 214 8.44 9.50 13.35
C PRO A 214 9.26 9.09 14.56
N GLU A 215 8.58 8.62 15.60
CA GLU A 215 9.23 8.09 16.78
C GLU A 215 9.87 6.73 16.48
N ASP A 216 11.03 6.48 17.08
CA ASP A 216 11.73 5.22 16.96
C ASP A 216 10.98 4.19 17.81
N ASN A 217 10.15 3.40 17.14
CA ASN A 217 8.99 2.75 17.76
C ASN A 217 9.13 1.22 17.80
N ALA A 218 10.36 0.70 17.91
CA ALA A 218 10.62 -0.75 18.02
C ALA A 218 9.88 -1.57 16.94
N GLY A 219 9.95 -1.11 15.68
CA GLY A 219 9.40 -1.79 14.51
C GLY A 219 7.91 -1.63 14.27
N LEU A 220 7.24 -0.61 14.86
CA LEU A 220 5.85 -0.28 14.50
C LEU A 220 5.70 0.31 13.08
N ASP A 221 6.81 0.60 12.39
CA ASP A 221 6.83 1.22 11.07
C ASP A 221 6.81 0.21 9.91
N HIS A 222 7.20 -1.04 10.11
CA HIS A 222 7.36 -2.03 9.03
C HIS A 222 6.06 -2.39 8.31
N MET A 223 5.01 -2.77 9.06
CA MET A 223 3.69 -3.06 8.46
C MET A 223 3.08 -1.84 7.75
N PRO A 224 3.09 -0.63 8.35
CA PRO A 224 2.68 0.58 7.63
C PRO A 224 3.54 0.94 6.43
N ALA A 225 4.85 0.63 6.44
CA ALA A 225 5.72 0.83 5.29
C ALA A 225 5.32 -0.11 4.14
N ALA A 226 5.16 -1.40 4.43
CA ALA A 226 4.69 -2.41 3.48
C ALA A 226 3.33 -2.03 2.87
N LEU A 227 2.35 -1.67 3.71
CA LEU A 227 1.05 -1.17 3.26
C LEU A 227 1.19 0.12 2.44
N GLY A 228 2.05 1.03 2.86
CA GLY A 228 2.28 2.31 2.19
C GLY A 228 2.81 2.15 0.77
N TYR A 229 3.70 1.19 0.51
CA TYR A 229 4.17 0.90 -0.85
C TYR A 229 3.03 0.38 -1.74
N LEU A 230 2.21 -0.54 -1.22
CA LEU A 230 1.06 -1.07 -1.94
C LEU A 230 0.01 0.01 -2.23
N VAL A 231 -0.39 0.75 -1.22
CA VAL A 231 -1.41 1.81 -1.34
C VAL A 231 -0.93 2.91 -2.28
N SER A 232 0.35 3.29 -2.23
CA SER A 232 0.90 4.30 -3.15
C SER A 232 0.92 3.85 -4.60
N TRP A 233 0.97 2.54 -4.87
CA TRP A 233 0.87 2.01 -6.23
C TRP A 233 -0.59 1.95 -6.71
N LEU A 234 -1.48 1.38 -5.89
CA LEU A 234 -2.87 1.11 -6.28
C LEU A 234 -3.78 2.34 -6.18
N PHE A 235 -3.54 3.19 -5.19
CA PHE A 235 -4.37 4.34 -4.83
C PHE A 235 -3.52 5.60 -4.57
N PRO A 236 -2.63 6.01 -5.50
CA PRO A 236 -1.84 7.21 -5.30
C PRO A 236 -2.75 8.43 -5.20
N VAL A 237 -2.59 9.24 -4.15
CA VAL A 237 -3.08 10.62 -4.15
C VAL A 237 -2.25 11.37 -5.19
N ARG A 238 -2.81 11.54 -6.38
CA ARG A 238 -2.15 12.27 -7.48
C ARG A 238 -2.47 13.75 -7.33
N GLY A 239 -1.44 14.58 -7.23
CA GLY A 239 -1.56 15.96 -7.71
C GLY A 239 -1.74 15.94 -9.24
N ASP A 240 -2.41 16.94 -9.81
CA ASP A 240 -2.68 17.04 -11.25
C ASP A 240 -1.40 17.15 -12.10
N THR A 241 -0.71 16.04 -12.32
CA THR A 241 0.43 15.97 -13.25
C THR A 241 -0.05 15.72 -14.69
N LYS A 242 -1.32 15.35 -14.90
CA LYS A 242 -1.85 14.94 -16.22
C LYS A 242 -2.25 16.07 -17.18
N LEU A 243 -2.27 17.34 -16.75
CA LEU A 243 -2.67 18.45 -17.64
C LEU A 243 -1.53 19.04 -18.49
N LYS A 244 -0.26 18.77 -18.16
CA LYS A 244 0.89 19.30 -18.92
C LYS A 244 1.25 18.48 -20.16
N ASP A 245 0.98 17.17 -20.14
CA ASP A 245 1.36 16.29 -21.26
C ASP A 245 0.33 16.24 -22.39
N LEU A 246 -0.94 16.61 -22.12
CA LEU A 246 -1.99 16.65 -23.15
C LEU A 246 -1.91 17.89 -24.05
N ARG A 247 -1.37 19.01 -23.54
CA ARG A 247 -1.21 20.27 -24.30
C ARG A 247 0.04 20.31 -25.20
N ARG A 248 0.89 19.28 -25.16
CA ARG A 248 2.04 19.12 -26.06
C ARG A 248 1.74 18.28 -27.30
N ARG A 249 0.51 17.75 -27.42
CA ARG A 249 0.06 16.87 -28.52
C ARG A 249 -1.21 17.39 -29.22
N MET A 250 -1.57 18.64 -29.00
CA MET A 250 -2.50 19.43 -29.82
C MET A 250 -1.77 20.64 -30.34
#